data_AF-A0A7S9GQK9-F1
#
_entry.id   AF-A0A7S9GQK9-F1
#
_cell.length_a   1.000
_cell.length_b   1.000
_cell.length_c   1.000
_cell.angle_alpha   90.00
_cell.angle_beta   90.00
_cell.angle_gamma   90.00
#
_symmetry.space_group_name_H-M   'P 1'
#
loop_
_entity.id
_entity.type
_entity.pdbx_description
1 polymer ?
#
loop_
_entity_poly.entity_id
_entity_poly.type
_entity_poly.pdbx_seq_one_letter_code
_entity_poly.pdbx_strand_id
1 'polypeptide(L)'
;MAAKDGPEIPVAGRRVWGIFLDLNRTRGGGMGPAPISYGEIEAWSLMRREPVRPFELDVIRALDEAFLKECAERVQDPNKPAVSSRPLSPQLFDALFGGVKSGR
;
A
#
# COMPACT_ATOMS: atom_id res chain seq x y z
N MET A 1 1.78 14.03 -9.70
CA MET A 1 2.19 13.09 -8.64
C MET A 1 2.53 11.78 -9.31
N ALA A 2 3.76 11.28 -9.17
CA ALA A 2 4.20 10.06 -9.85
C ALA A 2 3.32 8.88 -9.43
N ALA A 3 2.70 8.21 -10.41
CA ALA A 3 1.99 6.96 -10.18
C ALA A 3 3.03 5.94 -9.69
N LYS A 4 2.90 5.47 -8.44
CA LYS A 4 3.70 4.33 -7.95
C LYS A 4 3.40 3.15 -8.87
N ASP A 5 4.45 2.50 -9.37
CA ASP A 5 4.49 1.52 -10.47
C ASP A 5 3.66 0.23 -10.22
N GLY A 6 2.36 0.36 -10.02
CA GLY A 6 1.41 -0.75 -9.95
C GLY A 6 0.73 -1.00 -11.31
N PRO A 7 0.32 -2.24 -11.62
CA PRO A 7 -0.43 -2.52 -12.83
C PRO A 7 -1.75 -1.73 -12.83
N GLU A 8 -2.21 -1.36 -14.03
CA GLU A 8 -3.55 -0.77 -14.14
C GLU A 8 -4.60 -1.78 -13.68
N ILE A 9 -5.55 -1.30 -12.89
CA ILE A 9 -6.62 -2.13 -12.38
C ILE A 9 -7.62 -2.40 -13.51
N PRO A 10 -7.92 -3.68 -13.81
CA PRO A 10 -8.91 -4.03 -14.81
C PRO A 10 -10.24 -3.34 -14.56
N VAL A 11 -10.96 -2.96 -15.63
CA VAL A 11 -12.25 -2.26 -15.54
C VAL A 11 -13.21 -2.95 -14.57
N ALA A 12 -13.30 -4.29 -14.65
CA ALA A 12 -14.16 -5.10 -13.80
C ALA A 12 -13.78 -5.03 -12.31
N GLY A 13 -12.50 -4.80 -11.99
CA GLY A 13 -11.99 -4.71 -10.62
C GLY A 13 -12.11 -3.33 -9.98
N ARG A 14 -12.42 -2.27 -10.76
CA ARG A 14 -12.41 -0.89 -10.24
C ARG A 14 -13.40 -0.66 -9.10
N ARG A 15 -14.59 -1.27 -9.19
CA ARG A 15 -15.62 -1.15 -8.14
C ARG A 15 -15.14 -1.74 -6.82
N VAL A 16 -14.80 -3.03 -6.82
CA VAL A 16 -14.33 -3.73 -5.62
C VAL A 16 -13.07 -3.11 -5.02
N TRP A 17 -12.15 -2.62 -5.87
CA TRP A 17 -10.99 -1.88 -5.42
C TRP A 17 -11.35 -0.56 -4.72
N GLY A 18 -12.30 0.19 -5.28
CA GLY A 18 -12.82 1.40 -4.65
C GLY A 18 -13.46 1.14 -3.28
N ILE A 19 -14.27 0.08 -3.18
CA ILE A 19 -14.89 -0.34 -1.91
C ILE A 19 -13.82 -0.69 -0.88
N PHE A 20 -12.83 -1.51 -1.28
CA PHE A 20 -11.70 -1.86 -0.42
C PHE A 20 -10.96 -0.61 0.06
N LEU A 21 -10.61 0.32 -0.83
CA LEU A 21 -9.93 1.56 -0.44
C LEU A 21 -10.74 2.42 0.53
N ASP A 22 -12.06 2.47 0.37
CA ASP A 22 -12.93 3.22 1.28
C ASP A 22 -12.95 2.60 2.68
N LEU A 23 -13.10 1.27 2.78
CA LEU A 23 -13.07 0.53 4.04
C LEU A 23 -11.69 0.59 4.71
N ASN A 24 -10.61 0.42 3.92
CA ASN A 24 -9.23 0.42 4.37
C ASN A 24 -8.80 1.76 5.01
N ARG A 25 -9.48 2.86 4.67
CA ARG A 25 -9.25 4.19 5.27
C ARG A 25 -9.89 4.35 6.64
N THR A 26 -10.95 3.59 6.94
CA THR A 26 -11.73 3.74 8.17
C THR A 26 -11.46 2.66 9.20
N ARG A 27 -10.86 1.53 8.77
CA ARG A 27 -10.55 0.43 9.67
C ARG A 27 -9.67 0.87 10.85
N GLY A 28 -9.90 0.23 11.99
CA GLY A 28 -9.09 0.43 13.18
C GLY A 28 -7.68 -0.14 13.04
N GLY A 29 -6.89 0.06 14.09
CA GLY A 29 -5.57 -0.53 14.20
C GLY A 29 -4.98 -0.35 15.59
N GLY A 30 -4.01 -1.22 15.91
CA GLY A 30 -3.17 -1.14 17.11
C GLY A 30 -1.71 -1.23 16.70
N MET A 31 -1.08 -2.39 16.92
CA MET A 31 0.27 -2.72 16.41
C MET A 31 0.34 -2.95 14.89
N GLY A 32 -0.71 -2.57 14.17
CA GLY A 32 -0.91 -2.83 12.75
C GLY A 32 -2.38 -2.62 12.36
N PRO A 33 -2.67 -2.63 11.05
CA PRO A 33 -4.04 -2.55 10.55
C PRO A 33 -4.86 -3.77 11.00
N ALA A 34 -6.09 -3.53 11.46
CA ALA A 34 -7.03 -4.60 11.77
C ALA A 34 -7.68 -5.16 10.47
N PRO A 35 -8.13 -6.43 10.46
CA PRO A 35 -8.92 -6.95 9.35
C PRO A 35 -10.23 -6.19 9.18
N ILE A 36 -10.67 -6.03 7.93
CA ILE A 36 -11.97 -5.46 7.61
C ILE A 36 -13.05 -6.46 8.02
N SER A 37 -13.91 -6.05 8.96
CA SER A 37 -14.99 -6.87 9.48
C SER A 37 -16.22 -6.89 8.56
N TYR A 38 -17.04 -7.95 8.67
CA TYR A 38 -18.34 -7.99 7.99
C TYR A 38 -19.24 -6.82 8.38
N GLY A 39 -19.18 -6.37 9.63
CA GLY A 39 -19.95 -5.22 10.10
C GLY A 39 -19.54 -3.91 9.41
N GLU A 40 -18.25 -3.70 9.12
CA GLU A 40 -17.80 -2.54 8.35
C GLU A 40 -18.29 -2.60 6.89
N ILE A 41 -18.27 -3.79 6.28
CA ILE A 41 -18.75 -4.00 4.90
C ILE A 41 -20.26 -3.78 4.83
N GLU A 42 -21.01 -4.32 5.78
CA GLU A 42 -22.45 -4.11 5.90
C GLU A 42 -22.78 -2.63 6.14
N ALA A 43 -22.09 -1.97 7.06
CA ALA A 43 -22.27 -0.54 7.32
C ALA A 43 -21.98 0.31 6.07
N TRP A 44 -20.91 0.02 5.34
CA TRP A 44 -20.59 0.68 4.06
C TRP A 44 -21.72 0.50 3.06
N SER A 45 -22.23 -0.74 2.91
CA SER A 45 -23.31 -1.07 1.99
C SER A 45 -24.60 -0.30 2.32
N LEU A 46 -24.96 -0.26 3.61
CA LEU A 46 -26.16 0.42 4.10
C LEU A 46 -26.06 1.94 3.96
N MET A 47 -24.94 2.54 4.37
CA MET A 47 -24.73 4.00 4.30
C MET A 47 -24.77 4.52 2.86
N ARG A 48 -24.25 3.74 1.90
CA ARG A 48 -24.25 4.12 0.49
C ARG A 48 -25.49 3.69 -0.27
N ARG A 49 -26.35 2.85 0.34
CA ARG A 49 -27.49 2.20 -0.32
C ARG A 49 -27.06 1.41 -1.55
N GLU A 50 -25.88 0.82 -1.49
CA GLU A 50 -25.31 0.02 -2.55
C GLU A 50 -25.00 -1.38 -2.01
N PRO A 51 -25.68 -2.44 -2.47
CA PRO A 51 -25.41 -3.79 -2.01
C PRO A 51 -24.02 -4.25 -2.46
N VAL A 52 -23.26 -4.80 -1.52
CA VAL A 52 -22.04 -5.56 -1.83
C VAL A 52 -22.48 -6.98 -2.23
N ARG A 53 -22.21 -7.37 -3.48
CA ARG A 53 -22.61 -8.69 -3.99
C ARG A 53 -21.74 -9.79 -3.37
N PRO A 54 -22.21 -11.06 -3.31
CA PRO A 54 -21.44 -12.15 -2.71
C PRO A 54 -20.01 -12.29 -3.26
N PHE A 55 -19.84 -12.24 -4.58
CA PHE A 55 -18.49 -12.31 -5.17
C PHE A 55 -17.63 -11.06 -4.87
N GLU A 56 -18.25 -9.89 -4.69
CA GLU A 56 -17.52 -8.67 -4.32
C GLU A 56 -17.03 -8.76 -2.90
N LEU A 57 -17.85 -9.30 -2.00
CA LEU A 57 -17.47 -9.61 -0.62
C LEU A 57 -16.26 -10.57 -0.60
N ASP A 58 -16.30 -11.65 -1.38
CA ASP A 58 -15.18 -12.60 -1.47
C ASP A 58 -13.90 -11.92 -1.99
N VAL A 59 -14.02 -11.07 -3.01
CA VAL A 59 -12.87 -10.32 -3.55
C VAL A 59 -12.32 -9.31 -2.54
N ILE A 60 -13.19 -8.57 -1.83
CA ILE A 60 -12.77 -7.63 -0.78
C ILE A 60 -12.00 -8.36 0.31
N ARG A 61 -12.46 -9.54 0.73
CA ARG A 61 -11.78 -10.35 1.74
C ARG A 61 -10.42 -10.87 1.25
N ALA A 62 -10.33 -11.31 0.00
CA ALA A 62 -9.06 -11.72 -0.59
C ALA A 62 -8.06 -10.56 -0.70
N LEU A 63 -8.54 -9.36 -1.05
CA LEU A 63 -7.71 -8.14 -1.06
C LEU A 63 -7.21 -7.78 0.34
N ASP A 64 -8.07 -7.86 1.35
CA ASP A 64 -7.70 -7.56 2.74
C ASP A 64 -6.66 -8.55 3.27
N GLU A 65 -6.83 -9.85 3.01
CA GLU A 65 -5.83 -10.88 3.38
C GLU A 65 -4.47 -10.60 2.74
N ALA A 66 -4.43 -10.33 1.43
CA ALA A 66 -3.19 -10.01 0.72
C ALA A 66 -2.53 -8.73 1.27
N PHE A 67 -3.34 -7.72 1.58
CA PHE A 67 -2.86 -6.47 2.17
C PHE A 67 -2.26 -6.69 3.56
N LEU A 68 -2.94 -7.44 4.44
CA LEU A 68 -2.47 -7.70 5.80
C LEU A 68 -1.18 -8.52 5.80
N LYS A 69 -1.07 -9.49 4.88
CA LYS A 69 0.15 -10.27 4.69
C LYS A 69 1.34 -9.38 4.31
N GLU A 70 1.17 -8.53 3.30
CA GLU A 70 2.21 -7.57 2.89
C GLU A 70 2.58 -6.59 4.02
N CYS A 71 1.60 -6.13 4.80
CA CYS A 71 1.86 -5.30 5.99
C CYS A 71 2.68 -6.04 7.06
N ALA A 72 2.35 -7.30 7.33
CA ALA A 72 3.10 -8.11 8.29
C ALA A 72 4.54 -8.35 7.82
N GLU A 73 4.74 -8.67 6.54
CA GLU A 73 6.08 -8.88 5.96
C GLU A 73 6.93 -7.60 6.03
N ARG A 74 6.34 -6.42 5.80
CA ARG A 74 7.05 -5.13 5.94
C ARG A 74 7.50 -4.83 7.38
N VAL A 75 6.74 -5.27 8.39
CA VAL A 75 7.11 -5.08 9.80
C VAL A 75 8.21 -6.06 10.22
N GLN A 76 8.23 -7.26 9.65
CA GLN A 76 9.21 -8.31 9.97
C GLN A 76 10.60 -8.09 9.35
N ASP A 77 10.78 -7.09 8.48
CA ASP A 77 12.07 -6.76 7.87
C ASP A 77 12.66 -5.46 8.44
N PRO A 78 13.18 -5.46 9.69
CA PRO A 78 13.86 -4.30 10.27
C PRO A 78 15.24 -4.03 9.63
N ASN A 79 15.70 -4.90 8.72
CA ASN A 79 17.05 -4.85 8.16
C ASN A 79 17.07 -4.62 6.64
N LYS A 80 15.94 -4.30 6.00
CA LYS A 80 15.91 -3.81 4.62
C LYS A 80 16.47 -2.39 4.62
N PRO A 81 17.71 -2.16 4.15
CA PRO A 81 18.23 -0.80 4.09
C PRO A 81 17.32 0.00 3.16
N ALA A 82 16.98 1.23 3.56
CA ALA A 82 16.33 2.20 2.68
C ALA A 82 17.35 2.65 1.61
N VAL A 83 17.68 1.75 0.69
CA VAL A 83 18.57 2.06 -0.44
C VAL A 83 17.77 2.86 -1.45
N SER A 84 18.15 4.13 -1.58
CA SER A 84 17.75 4.98 -2.71
C SER A 84 17.94 4.21 -4.01
N SER A 85 16.94 4.27 -4.90
CA SER A 85 17.03 3.69 -6.26
C SER A 85 18.08 4.39 -7.13
N ARG A 86 18.64 5.52 -6.69
CA ARG A 86 19.76 6.17 -7.34
C ARG A 86 21.06 5.52 -6.88
N PRO A 87 21.83 4.88 -7.78
CA PRO A 87 23.15 4.36 -7.43
C PRO A 87 24.04 5.51 -6.94
N LEU A 88 24.85 5.23 -5.91
CA LEU A 88 25.77 6.19 -5.33
C LEU A 88 26.90 6.42 -6.34
N SER A 89 26.75 7.43 -7.20
CA SER A 89 27.75 7.77 -8.20
C SER A 89 28.91 8.54 -7.58
N PRO A 90 30.13 8.47 -8.14
CA PRO A 90 31.27 9.26 -7.68
C PRO A 90 30.97 10.76 -7.60
N GLN A 91 30.21 11.29 -8.57
CA GLN A 91 29.82 12.70 -8.59
C GLN A 91 28.86 13.06 -7.45
N LEU A 92 27.95 12.14 -7.09
CA LEU A 92 27.04 12.35 -5.97
C LEU A 92 27.78 12.26 -4.62
N PHE A 93 28.76 11.36 -4.53
CA PHE A 93 29.64 11.25 -3.36
C PHE A 93 30.46 12.54 -3.17
N ASP A 94 31.09 13.05 -4.23
CA ASP A 94 31.85 14.30 -4.20
C ASP A 94 30.97 15.51 -3.88
N ALA A 95 29.72 15.51 -4.34
CA ALA A 95 28.76 16.57 -4.02
C ALA A 95 28.31 16.54 -2.54
N LEU A 96 28.19 15.35 -1.93
CA LEU A 96 27.75 15.19 -0.54
C LEU A 96 28.87 15.44 0.47
N PHE A 97 30.09 14.99 0.17
CA PHE A 97 31.21 15.02 1.12
C PHE A 97 32.27 16.08 0.78
N GLY A 98 32.05 16.86 -0.29
CA GLY A 98 33.01 17.84 -0.77
C GLY A 98 34.21 17.15 -1.40
N GLY A 99 34.12 16.91 -2.71
CA GLY A 99 35.17 16.24 -3.49
C GLY A 99 36.54 16.84 -3.20
N VAL A 100 37.50 15.96 -2.93
CA VAL A 100 38.92 16.31 -2.77
C VAL A 100 39.35 17.08 -4.01
N LYS A 101 39.62 18.38 -3.84
CA LYS A 101 40.36 19.16 -4.83
C LYS A 101 41.77 18.56 -4.87
N SER A 102 41.99 17.61 -5.78
CA SER A 102 43.34 17.23 -6.20
C SER A 102 43.95 18.46 -6.86
N GLY A 103 44.77 19.16 -6.08
CA GLY A 103 45.48 20.36 -6.48
C GLY A 103 46.97 20.09 -6.45
N ARG A 104 47.55 20.05 -7.66
CA ARG A 104 48.98 20.14 -8.03
C ARG A 104 49.92 19.02 -7.58
#